data_AF-A0A8B9NL20-F1
#
_entry.id   AF-A0A8B9NL20-F1
#
_cell.length_a   1.000
_cell.length_b   1.000
_cell.length_c   1.000
_cell.angle_alpha   90.00
_cell.angle_beta   90.00
_cell.angle_gamma   90.00
#
_symmetry.space_group_name_H-M   'P 1'
#
loop_
_entity.id
_entity.type
_entity.pdbx_description
1 polymer ?
#
loop_
_entity_poly.entity_id
_entity_poly.type
_entity_poly.pdbx_seq_one_letter_code
_entity_poly.pdbx_strand_id
1 'polypeptide(L)'
;MPGGKGDGKGATVLVVQSNLVWPVSLPSRVSGWLSKSLQWPWVMLGWYATKRDLHLQVCDCVHGECNSGVAGNGSCTCYGGYTGPRCDQELPLCKGVTCEANSECVVRDGTAMCDCKLGYRKSGNTCQALDPCAASPCSPFAVCKVLGPRKYQCTCKDGFQGDGKICQPINPCVDSNGGCPENSTICVYRRPGEASCVCKPGMSRRTPSSECSVFPNDCRQYFCDLTSKCEINSQGNPSCVCKEGEIGDGRSCYKDLLSEINQHNSRGRFARKLNVAKKMFASGCSVLLTKYGPFTVFVPSLLPIHDRMEFNDTTAEHLCRMHIVPGLHLVEDMIKAKTVWTLSGHRLTFSSQMYSKSFRYQDLPGELYNVLQSNLPAANGIMHIVNTLRKKTSTDNLRNPQKTIGEILASMEIFSRFETILENCGLPAILDGPGPFTVFVPSNDGVDKLRDGRLIYLFTEGINKLQELVKHHIYTSAAVRQAALISDNWGPLGQHIINCVVWHRGGTSADTFWTSPGGAEM
;
A
#
# COMPACT_ATOMS: atom_id res chain seq x y z
N MET A 1 52.91 -33.57 20.58
CA MET A 1 52.14 -33.45 19.33
C MET A 1 50.67 -33.56 19.69
N PRO A 2 49.85 -32.54 19.41
CA PRO A 2 48.55 -32.39 20.04
C PRO A 2 47.47 -33.18 19.30
N GLY A 3 46.60 -33.82 20.10
CA GLY A 3 45.34 -34.40 19.64
C GLY A 3 44.30 -33.32 19.36
N GLY A 4 43.56 -33.52 18.27
CA GLY A 4 42.46 -32.65 17.86
C GLY A 4 41.29 -32.73 18.85
N LYS A 5 40.95 -31.58 19.44
CA LYS A 5 39.66 -31.35 20.09
C LYS A 5 38.63 -31.13 18.99
N GLY A 6 37.66 -32.02 18.87
CA GLY A 6 36.49 -31.85 18.02
C GLY A 6 35.63 -30.68 18.47
N ASP A 7 35.18 -29.89 17.48
CA ASP A 7 34.33 -28.73 17.64
C ASP A 7 32.99 -29.07 18.33
N GLY A 8 32.59 -28.18 19.24
CA GLY A 8 31.37 -28.31 20.04
C GLY A 8 30.10 -28.29 19.18
N LYS A 9 29.28 -29.34 19.35
CA LYS A 9 27.97 -29.53 18.70
C LYS A 9 26.97 -28.47 19.19
N GLY A 10 26.51 -27.60 18.30
CA GLY A 10 25.45 -26.63 18.59
C GLY A 10 24.10 -27.10 18.06
N ALA A 11 23.20 -27.56 18.95
CA ALA A 11 21.79 -27.76 18.63
C ALA A 11 21.00 -26.46 18.88
N THR A 12 19.97 -26.16 18.06
CA THR A 12 19.10 -24.99 18.24
C THR A 12 17.64 -25.40 18.18
N VAL A 13 16.86 -25.02 19.19
CA VAL A 13 15.41 -25.23 19.27
C VAL A 13 14.71 -23.90 18.98
N LEU A 14 13.72 -23.90 18.09
CA LEU A 14 12.92 -22.74 17.73
C LEU A 14 11.45 -23.00 18.07
N VAL A 15 10.79 -22.06 18.74
CA VAL A 15 9.37 -22.19 19.08
C VAL A 15 8.55 -21.42 18.04
N VAL A 16 7.60 -22.10 17.38
CA VAL A 16 6.68 -21.49 16.40
C VAL A 16 5.27 -21.56 16.94
N GLN A 17 4.58 -20.42 17.02
CA GLN A 17 3.13 -20.36 17.26
C GLN A 17 2.41 -20.11 15.94
N SER A 18 1.92 -21.16 15.29
CA SER A 18 1.00 -21.03 14.15
C SER A 18 -0.45 -20.96 14.67
N ASN A 19 -1.06 -19.79 14.61
CA ASN A 19 -2.52 -19.65 14.67
C ASN A 19 -3.05 -19.72 13.23
N LEU A 20 -3.73 -20.81 12.82
CA LEU A 20 -4.63 -20.83 11.66
C LEU A 20 -5.55 -22.05 11.70
N VAL A 21 -6.85 -21.79 11.70
CA VAL A 21 -7.95 -22.76 11.51
C VAL A 21 -8.45 -22.59 10.07
N TRP A 22 -8.66 -23.69 9.33
CA TRP A 22 -9.32 -23.68 8.01
C TRP A 22 -10.58 -24.57 8.02
N PRO A 23 -11.71 -24.10 7.46
CA PRO A 23 -12.74 -24.96 6.88
C PRO A 23 -12.41 -25.31 5.42
N VAL A 24 -12.64 -26.57 5.06
CA VAL A 24 -12.46 -27.14 3.71
C VAL A 24 -13.72 -26.87 2.88
N SER A 25 -13.57 -26.37 1.66
CA SER A 25 -14.55 -26.59 0.59
C SER A 25 -13.85 -26.71 -0.77
N LEU A 26 -14.25 -27.73 -1.54
CA LEU A 26 -13.68 -28.15 -2.83
C LEU A 26 -14.11 -27.24 -4.00
N PRO A 27 -13.29 -27.11 -5.06
CA PRO A 27 -13.53 -26.22 -6.19
C PRO A 27 -14.26 -26.92 -7.37
N SER A 28 -14.99 -26.12 -8.15
CA SER A 28 -15.55 -26.51 -9.46
C SER A 28 -14.86 -25.73 -10.58
N ARG A 29 -14.16 -26.48 -11.47
CA ARG A 29 -13.79 -26.28 -12.90
C ARG A 29 -13.77 -24.84 -13.47
N VAL A 30 -12.63 -24.34 -13.95
CA VAL A 30 -11.89 -24.62 -15.22
C VAL A 30 -12.57 -24.06 -16.49
N SER A 31 -11.94 -23.02 -17.05
CA SER A 31 -11.56 -22.85 -18.47
C SER A 31 -10.75 -21.54 -18.52
N GLY A 32 -9.56 -21.44 -19.11
CA GLY A 32 -9.09 -21.94 -20.39
C GLY A 32 -8.56 -20.72 -21.18
N TRP A 33 -7.33 -20.28 -20.90
CA TRP A 33 -6.15 -20.37 -21.79
C TRP A 33 -5.91 -19.19 -22.76
N LEU A 34 -4.72 -18.61 -22.59
CA LEU A 34 -3.77 -18.01 -23.57
C LEU A 34 -4.25 -16.96 -24.60
N SER A 35 -3.59 -15.79 -24.61
CA SER A 35 -2.31 -15.62 -25.32
C SER A 35 -1.74 -14.19 -25.18
N LYS A 36 -0.41 -14.12 -25.04
CA LYS A 36 0.45 -12.95 -25.30
C LYS A 36 0.35 -12.60 -26.82
N SER A 37 0.54 -11.39 -27.32
CA SER A 37 1.82 -10.68 -27.50
C SER A 37 1.65 -9.51 -28.50
N LEU A 38 2.36 -8.40 -28.27
CA LEU A 38 3.17 -7.62 -29.23
C LEU A 38 2.56 -6.93 -30.49
N GLN A 39 2.62 -5.59 -30.46
CA GLN A 39 3.36 -4.70 -31.38
C GLN A 39 2.67 -4.03 -32.61
N TRP A 40 2.81 -2.70 -32.63
CA TRP A 40 2.53 -1.69 -33.68
C TRP A 40 3.48 -1.83 -34.91
N PRO A 41 3.57 -0.88 -35.89
CA PRO A 41 2.58 -0.34 -36.86
C PRO A 41 3.16 -0.24 -38.31
N TRP A 42 2.39 -0.39 -39.41
CA TRP A 42 2.75 0.16 -40.74
C TRP A 42 1.48 0.54 -41.54
N VAL A 43 1.24 1.82 -41.85
CA VAL A 43 1.60 2.59 -43.08
C VAL A 43 0.47 2.64 -44.14
N MET A 44 0.00 3.86 -44.35
CA MET A 44 -0.48 4.53 -45.58
C MET A 44 -1.17 3.70 -46.68
N LEU A 45 -2.45 4.02 -46.93
CA LEU A 45 -2.96 4.23 -48.29
C LEU A 45 -4.04 5.32 -48.26
N GLY A 46 -3.69 6.49 -48.80
CA GLY A 46 -4.66 7.50 -49.19
C GLY A 46 -5.37 7.07 -50.46
N TRP A 47 -6.70 7.09 -50.43
CA TRP A 47 -7.55 7.00 -51.62
C TRP A 47 -8.54 8.16 -51.61
N TYR A 48 -8.61 8.82 -52.76
CA TYR A 48 -9.43 9.96 -53.09
C TYR A 48 -10.91 9.75 -52.70
N ALA A 49 -11.41 10.59 -51.78
CA ALA A 49 -12.84 10.82 -51.66
C ALA A 49 -13.20 12.05 -52.50
N THR A 50 -13.62 11.78 -53.72
CA THR A 50 -14.25 12.72 -54.64
C THR A 50 -15.31 13.56 -53.93
N LYS A 51 -15.22 14.88 -54.15
CA LYS A 51 -16.27 15.90 -54.06
C LYS A 51 -17.66 15.25 -54.21
N ARG A 52 -18.34 14.93 -53.11
CA ARG A 52 -19.79 14.71 -53.12
C ARG A 52 -20.39 16.08 -52.91
N ASP A 53 -21.08 16.58 -53.92
CA ASP A 53 -22.03 17.67 -53.76
C ASP A 53 -22.95 17.33 -52.59
N LEU A 54 -22.77 18.04 -51.48
CA LEU A 54 -23.77 18.11 -50.44
C LEU A 54 -24.96 18.83 -51.07
N HIS A 55 -25.90 18.09 -51.65
CA HIS A 55 -27.24 18.62 -51.87
C HIS A 55 -27.83 18.88 -50.49
N LEU A 56 -27.65 20.11 -49.97
CA LEU A 56 -28.58 20.61 -48.97
C LEU A 56 -29.94 20.57 -49.65
N GLN A 57 -30.88 19.79 -49.10
CA GLN A 57 -32.25 19.81 -49.57
C GLN A 57 -32.84 21.16 -49.17
N VAL A 58 -32.89 22.07 -50.15
CA VAL A 58 -33.50 23.39 -50.05
C VAL A 58 -34.97 23.23 -50.47
N CYS A 59 -35.89 23.56 -49.57
CA CYS A 59 -37.32 23.63 -49.91
C CYS A 59 -37.72 25.08 -50.25
N ASP A 60 -38.74 25.22 -51.08
CA ASP A 60 -39.27 26.50 -51.57
C ASP A 60 -40.68 26.74 -51.02
N CYS A 61 -40.81 26.77 -49.68
CA CYS A 61 -42.08 26.93 -48.98
C CYS A 61 -42.51 28.40 -48.99
N VAL A 62 -43.74 28.69 -49.44
CA VAL A 62 -44.28 30.06 -49.49
C VAL A 62 -44.81 30.49 -48.12
N HIS A 63 -45.72 29.70 -47.52
CA HIS A 63 -46.26 29.93 -46.19
C HIS A 63 -46.06 28.72 -45.28
N GLY A 64 -44.80 28.34 -45.03
CA GLY A 64 -44.47 27.22 -44.16
C GLY A 64 -43.00 27.14 -43.81
N GLU A 65 -42.65 26.23 -42.90
CA GLU A 65 -41.27 25.94 -42.54
C GLU A 65 -40.70 24.76 -43.34
N CYS A 66 -39.52 24.95 -43.90
CA CYS A 66 -38.78 23.94 -44.65
C CYS A 66 -37.97 23.04 -43.71
N ASN A 67 -38.13 21.72 -43.82
CA ASN A 67 -37.24 20.74 -43.18
C ASN A 67 -35.91 20.61 -43.95
N SER A 68 -35.06 21.63 -43.77
CA SER A 68 -33.74 21.77 -44.41
C SER A 68 -32.60 21.22 -43.56
N GLY A 69 -31.43 21.03 -44.18
CA GLY A 69 -30.19 20.61 -43.52
C GLY A 69 -29.80 19.16 -43.83
N VAL A 70 -28.70 18.70 -43.22
CA VAL A 70 -28.06 17.40 -43.55
C VAL A 70 -28.94 16.19 -43.18
N ALA A 71 -29.85 16.35 -42.20
CA ALA A 71 -30.82 15.34 -41.79
C ALA A 71 -32.27 15.69 -42.23
N GLY A 72 -32.46 16.79 -42.97
CA GLY A 72 -33.76 17.22 -43.47
C GLY A 72 -34.22 16.37 -44.66
N ASN A 73 -35.55 16.28 -44.86
CA ASN A 73 -36.17 15.53 -45.97
C ASN A 73 -36.77 16.45 -47.06
N GLY A 74 -36.54 17.76 -46.98
CA GLY A 74 -37.01 18.72 -47.98
C GLY A 74 -38.52 18.99 -47.98
N SER A 75 -39.28 18.49 -47.01
CA SER A 75 -40.73 18.74 -46.93
C SER A 75 -41.06 20.09 -46.28
N CYS A 76 -42.13 20.74 -46.74
CA CYS A 76 -42.69 21.94 -46.13
C CYS A 76 -43.76 21.58 -45.09
N THR A 77 -43.65 22.15 -43.89
CA THR A 77 -44.71 22.16 -42.87
C THR A 77 -45.46 23.48 -42.97
N CYS A 78 -46.72 23.44 -43.43
CA CYS A 78 -47.49 24.66 -43.70
C CYS A 78 -47.96 25.36 -42.44
N TYR A 79 -47.94 26.70 -42.47
CA TYR A 79 -48.61 27.53 -41.49
C TYR A 79 -50.13 27.39 -41.63
N GLY A 80 -50.85 27.65 -40.54
CA GLY A 80 -52.30 27.57 -40.47
C GLY A 80 -52.97 28.44 -41.55
N GLY A 81 -53.98 27.87 -42.20
CA GLY A 81 -54.69 28.51 -43.31
C GLY A 81 -54.08 28.20 -44.68
N TYR A 82 -52.95 27.49 -44.75
CA TYR A 82 -52.31 27.11 -46.01
C TYR A 82 -52.09 25.60 -46.12
N THR A 83 -52.07 25.10 -47.34
CA THR A 83 -51.89 23.69 -47.68
C THR A 83 -51.10 23.53 -48.98
N GLY A 84 -50.88 22.29 -49.39
CA GLY A 84 -50.08 21.93 -50.55
C GLY A 84 -48.60 21.70 -50.22
N PRO A 85 -47.84 21.06 -51.13
CA PRO A 85 -46.44 20.67 -50.91
C PRO A 85 -45.49 21.87 -50.73
N ARG A 86 -45.89 23.06 -51.19
CA ARG A 86 -45.15 24.32 -51.02
C ARG A 86 -45.86 25.33 -50.09
N CYS A 87 -46.99 24.94 -49.49
CA CYS A 87 -47.77 25.83 -48.62
C CYS A 87 -48.21 27.13 -49.31
N ASP A 88 -48.58 27.02 -50.58
CA ASP A 88 -48.98 28.12 -51.46
C ASP A 88 -50.50 28.19 -51.66
N GLN A 89 -51.24 27.18 -51.20
CA GLN A 89 -52.69 27.09 -51.37
C GLN A 89 -53.42 27.52 -50.10
N GLU A 90 -54.21 28.58 -50.15
CA GLU A 90 -55.02 29.03 -49.00
C GLU A 90 -56.26 28.15 -48.82
N LEU A 91 -56.57 27.80 -47.56
CA LEU A 91 -57.74 27.02 -47.20
C LEU A 91 -59.01 27.88 -47.26
N PRO A 92 -60.02 27.51 -48.08
CA PRO A 92 -61.23 28.33 -48.27
C PRO A 92 -61.99 28.64 -46.98
N LEU A 93 -62.01 27.70 -46.02
CA LEU A 93 -62.70 27.86 -44.73
C LEU A 93 -62.00 28.83 -43.77
N CYS A 94 -60.72 29.11 -43.98
CA CYS A 94 -59.96 30.08 -43.19
C CYS A 94 -59.99 31.49 -43.78
N LYS A 95 -60.57 31.65 -44.98
CA LYS A 95 -60.67 32.93 -45.67
C LYS A 95 -61.62 33.86 -44.91
N GLY A 96 -61.08 34.89 -44.27
CA GLY A 96 -61.83 35.88 -43.50
C GLY A 96 -61.96 35.58 -41.99
N VAL A 97 -61.32 34.52 -41.49
CA VAL A 97 -61.25 34.23 -40.05
C VAL A 97 -60.14 35.06 -39.41
N THR A 98 -60.46 35.84 -38.36
CA THR A 98 -59.46 36.63 -37.61
C THR A 98 -59.15 35.92 -36.29
N CYS A 99 -57.89 35.55 -36.09
CA CYS A 99 -57.42 34.87 -34.89
C CYS A 99 -56.64 35.82 -33.96
N GLU A 100 -56.59 35.49 -32.66
CA GLU A 100 -55.86 36.26 -31.65
C GLU A 100 -54.33 36.24 -31.87
N ALA A 101 -53.59 37.10 -31.15
CA ALA A 101 -52.13 37.20 -31.29
C ALA A 101 -51.43 35.85 -31.08
N ASN A 102 -50.47 35.53 -31.96
CA ASN A 102 -49.74 34.26 -31.97
C ASN A 102 -50.59 32.99 -32.21
N SER A 103 -51.81 33.16 -32.76
CA SER A 103 -52.65 32.05 -33.25
C SER A 103 -52.86 32.14 -34.77
N GLU A 104 -53.26 31.02 -35.37
CA GLU A 104 -53.50 30.83 -36.79
C GLU A 104 -54.74 29.97 -37.02
N CYS A 105 -55.41 30.15 -38.16
CA CYS A 105 -56.59 29.37 -38.49
C CYS A 105 -56.20 27.96 -38.92
N VAL A 106 -56.82 26.94 -38.34
CA VAL A 106 -56.66 25.54 -38.72
C VAL A 106 -58.03 24.92 -38.93
N VAL A 107 -58.13 23.94 -39.84
CA VAL A 107 -59.37 23.20 -40.07
C VAL A 107 -59.25 21.85 -39.35
N ARG A 108 -60.11 21.60 -38.35
CA ARG A 108 -60.25 20.29 -37.69
C ARG A 108 -61.69 19.82 -37.82
N ASP A 109 -61.88 18.55 -38.15
CA ASP A 109 -63.20 17.93 -38.31
C ASP A 109 -64.16 18.74 -39.22
N GLY A 110 -63.61 19.33 -40.29
CA GLY A 110 -64.37 20.13 -41.26
C GLY A 110 -64.74 21.55 -40.79
N THR A 111 -64.30 21.99 -39.60
CA THR A 111 -64.61 23.32 -39.05
C THR A 111 -63.33 24.17 -38.92
N ALA A 112 -63.39 25.45 -39.33
CA ALA A 112 -62.31 26.40 -39.13
C ALA A 112 -62.28 26.91 -37.68
N MET A 113 -61.11 26.84 -37.04
CA MET A 113 -60.88 27.28 -35.67
C MET A 113 -59.49 27.88 -35.51
N CYS A 114 -59.28 28.74 -34.50
CA CYS A 114 -57.96 29.31 -34.21
C CYS A 114 -57.17 28.40 -33.27
N ASP A 115 -55.95 28.05 -33.65
CA ASP A 115 -54.99 27.31 -32.84
C ASP A 115 -53.65 28.06 -32.75
N CYS A 116 -52.81 27.70 -31.78
CA CYS A 116 -51.54 28.40 -31.59
C CYS A 116 -50.56 28.13 -32.74
N LYS A 117 -49.87 29.19 -33.17
CA LYS A 117 -48.79 29.08 -34.16
C LYS A 117 -47.72 28.10 -33.69
N LEU A 118 -47.01 27.47 -34.63
CA LEU A 118 -45.89 26.59 -34.33
C LEU A 118 -44.88 27.23 -33.37
N GLY A 119 -44.54 26.52 -32.28
CA GLY A 119 -43.67 27.05 -31.23
C GLY A 119 -44.38 27.78 -30.09
N TYR A 120 -45.71 27.81 -30.09
CA TYR A 120 -46.54 28.33 -29.01
C TYR A 120 -47.44 27.22 -28.46
N ARG A 121 -47.80 27.31 -27.17
CA ARG A 121 -48.82 26.45 -26.56
C ARG A 121 -50.00 27.28 -26.08
N LYS A 122 -51.18 26.66 -26.11
CA LYS A 122 -52.40 27.25 -25.57
C LYS A 122 -52.32 27.32 -24.04
N SER A 123 -52.48 28.52 -23.49
CA SER A 123 -52.58 28.79 -22.06
C SER A 123 -53.79 29.70 -21.83
N GLY A 124 -54.92 29.09 -21.43
CA GLY A 124 -56.23 29.75 -21.45
C GLY A 124 -56.70 30.03 -22.88
N ASN A 125 -57.13 31.26 -23.17
CA ASN A 125 -57.44 31.71 -24.54
C ASN A 125 -56.22 32.23 -25.31
N THR A 126 -55.08 32.44 -24.64
CA THR A 126 -53.88 33.04 -25.27
C THR A 126 -52.85 31.99 -25.66
N CYS A 127 -52.06 32.30 -26.71
CA CYS A 127 -50.95 31.47 -27.14
C CYS A 127 -49.63 32.01 -26.59
N GLN A 128 -48.96 31.21 -25.74
CA GLN A 128 -47.68 31.55 -25.12
C GLN A 128 -46.52 30.83 -25.80
N ALA A 129 -45.42 31.53 -26.03
CA ALA A 129 -44.25 30.95 -26.68
C ALA A 129 -43.65 29.83 -25.82
N LEU A 130 -43.33 28.70 -26.45
CA LEU A 130 -42.59 27.63 -25.81
C LEU A 130 -41.13 28.05 -25.65
N ASP A 131 -40.56 27.79 -24.48
CA ASP A 131 -39.14 28.01 -24.23
C ASP A 131 -38.30 26.93 -24.94
N PRO A 132 -37.57 27.28 -26.02
CA PRO A 132 -36.72 26.32 -26.72
C PRO A 132 -35.54 25.83 -25.87
N CYS A 133 -35.16 26.53 -24.81
CA CYS A 133 -34.07 26.15 -23.91
C CYS A 133 -34.49 25.12 -22.85
N ALA A 134 -35.78 24.90 -22.64
CA ALA A 134 -36.28 23.96 -21.62
C ALA A 134 -35.80 22.51 -21.84
N ALA A 135 -35.59 22.11 -23.10
CA ALA A 135 -35.07 20.79 -23.46
C ALA A 135 -33.54 20.66 -23.34
N SER A 136 -32.85 21.69 -22.81
CA SER A 136 -31.39 21.76 -22.72
C SER A 136 -30.67 21.43 -24.06
N PRO A 137 -30.97 22.12 -25.17
CA PRO A 137 -30.44 21.79 -26.49
C PRO A 137 -28.96 22.18 -26.70
N CYS A 138 -28.36 22.90 -25.74
CA CYS A 138 -26.98 23.36 -25.79
C CYS A 138 -26.05 22.44 -25.00
N SER A 139 -24.74 22.60 -25.18
CA SER A 139 -23.74 21.95 -24.31
C SER A 139 -24.03 22.25 -22.84
N PRO A 140 -23.75 21.31 -21.91
CA PRO A 140 -23.75 21.59 -20.46
C PRO A 140 -22.84 22.78 -20.06
N PHE A 141 -21.81 23.05 -20.86
CA PHE A 141 -20.87 24.15 -20.68
C PHE A 141 -21.21 25.39 -21.52
N ALA A 142 -22.47 25.51 -21.99
CA ALA A 142 -22.96 26.68 -22.70
C ALA A 142 -24.17 27.32 -21.99
N VAL A 143 -24.43 28.57 -22.33
CA VAL A 143 -25.64 29.32 -21.97
C VAL A 143 -26.57 29.33 -23.18
N CYS A 144 -27.82 28.91 -22.97
CA CYS A 144 -28.88 28.97 -23.96
C CYS A 144 -29.60 30.32 -23.85
N LYS A 145 -29.60 31.13 -24.91
CA LYS A 145 -30.32 32.40 -24.99
C LYS A 145 -31.49 32.26 -25.94
N VAL A 146 -32.70 32.50 -25.45
CA VAL A 146 -33.92 32.52 -26.28
C VAL A 146 -33.89 33.78 -27.15
N LEU A 147 -33.97 33.60 -28.47
CA LEU A 147 -34.06 34.69 -29.45
C LEU A 147 -35.48 34.88 -29.99
N GLY A 148 -36.35 33.90 -29.75
CA GLY A 148 -37.75 33.91 -30.13
C GLY A 148 -38.37 32.52 -30.05
N PRO A 149 -39.62 32.37 -30.49
CA PRO A 149 -40.30 31.07 -30.53
C PRO A 149 -39.49 30.10 -31.39
N ARG A 150 -39.13 28.94 -30.83
CA ARG A 150 -38.26 27.91 -31.46
C ARG A 150 -36.85 28.37 -31.88
N LYS A 151 -36.47 29.63 -31.64
CA LYS A 151 -35.16 30.19 -31.97
C LYS A 151 -34.35 30.40 -30.69
N TYR A 152 -33.19 29.77 -30.63
CA TYR A 152 -32.26 29.91 -29.51
C TYR A 152 -30.83 30.01 -30.04
N GLN A 153 -29.96 30.59 -29.22
CA GLN A 153 -28.52 30.66 -29.47
C GLN A 153 -27.79 30.05 -28.28
N CYS A 154 -26.87 29.12 -28.56
CA CYS A 154 -25.97 28.58 -27.57
C CYS A 154 -24.66 29.38 -27.60
N THR A 155 -24.14 29.78 -26.44
CA THR A 155 -22.83 30.42 -26.32
C THR A 155 -22.04 29.70 -25.24
N CYS A 156 -20.80 29.27 -25.51
CA CYS A 156 -19.98 28.62 -24.49
C CYS A 156 -19.76 29.55 -23.28
N LYS A 157 -19.75 28.96 -22.08
CA LYS A 157 -19.42 29.68 -20.84
C LYS A 157 -17.96 30.12 -20.87
N ASP A 158 -17.63 31.10 -20.01
CA ASP A 158 -16.26 31.59 -19.86
C ASP A 158 -15.27 30.44 -19.61
N GLY A 159 -14.13 30.50 -20.31
CA GLY A 159 -13.10 29.47 -20.27
C GLY A 159 -13.31 28.27 -21.20
N PHE A 160 -14.38 28.25 -21.99
CA PHE A 160 -14.65 27.24 -23.00
C PHE A 160 -14.74 27.85 -24.41
N GLN A 161 -14.34 27.08 -25.43
CA GLN A 161 -14.40 27.46 -26.84
C GLN A 161 -15.24 26.48 -27.65
N GLY A 162 -15.90 26.97 -28.70
CA GLY A 162 -16.70 26.16 -29.61
C GLY A 162 -17.96 26.88 -30.09
N ASP A 163 -18.91 26.12 -30.62
CA ASP A 163 -20.13 26.63 -31.26
C ASP A 163 -21.34 26.71 -30.30
N GLY A 164 -21.12 26.46 -29.01
CA GLY A 164 -22.17 26.43 -27.98
C GLY A 164 -22.95 25.11 -27.90
N LYS A 165 -22.91 24.27 -28.93
CA LYS A 165 -23.41 22.87 -28.87
C LYS A 165 -22.30 21.92 -28.45
N ILE A 166 -21.08 22.20 -28.89
CA ILE A 166 -19.84 21.57 -28.46
C ILE A 166 -18.99 22.67 -27.84
N CYS A 167 -18.67 22.52 -26.56
CA CYS A 167 -17.81 23.45 -25.83
C CYS A 167 -16.64 22.67 -25.23
N GLN A 168 -15.43 22.99 -25.66
CA GLN A 168 -14.19 22.39 -25.18
C GLN A 168 -13.48 23.34 -24.22
N PRO A 169 -12.84 22.84 -23.16
CA PRO A 169 -12.11 23.68 -22.23
C PRO A 169 -10.90 24.32 -22.92
N ILE A 170 -10.73 25.62 -22.73
CA ILE A 170 -9.53 26.34 -23.18
C ILE A 170 -8.42 26.05 -22.18
N ASN A 171 -7.28 25.55 -22.65
CA ASN A 171 -6.09 25.41 -21.83
C ASN A 171 -5.09 26.52 -22.19
N PRO A 172 -4.97 27.59 -21.37
CA PRO A 172 -4.07 28.70 -21.67
C PRO A 172 -2.60 28.29 -21.75
N CYS A 173 -2.20 27.19 -21.09
CA CYS A 173 -0.80 26.76 -21.07
C CYS A 173 -0.30 26.21 -22.42
N VAL A 174 -1.20 25.89 -23.36
CA VAL A 174 -0.83 25.40 -24.69
C VAL A 174 -0.22 26.51 -25.54
N ASP A 175 -0.65 27.75 -25.34
CA ASP A 175 -0.20 28.90 -26.11
C ASP A 175 0.73 29.78 -25.25
N SER A 176 1.95 30.04 -25.74
CA SER A 176 2.93 30.95 -25.11
C SER A 176 3.12 30.73 -23.60
N ASN A 177 3.11 29.46 -23.16
CA ASN A 177 3.22 29.07 -21.74
C ASN A 177 2.19 29.80 -20.84
N GLY A 178 0.97 30.07 -21.33
CA GLY A 178 -0.06 30.78 -20.59
C GLY A 178 0.30 32.21 -20.17
N GLY A 179 1.23 32.85 -20.87
CA GLY A 179 1.79 34.16 -20.50
C GLY A 179 2.81 34.12 -19.36
N CYS A 180 3.21 32.92 -18.93
CA CYS A 180 4.23 32.73 -17.90
C CYS A 180 5.65 32.87 -18.48
N PRO A 181 6.59 33.54 -17.79
CA PRO A 181 7.99 33.63 -18.23
C PRO A 181 8.61 32.27 -18.51
N GLU A 182 8.94 31.98 -19.77
CA GLU A 182 9.40 30.65 -20.22
C GLU A 182 10.69 30.18 -19.53
N ASN A 183 11.61 31.10 -19.23
CA ASN A 183 12.91 30.75 -18.68
C ASN A 183 12.87 30.40 -17.19
N SER A 184 11.91 30.90 -16.43
CA SER A 184 11.90 30.82 -14.97
C SER A 184 10.64 30.20 -14.38
N THR A 185 9.61 29.97 -15.18
CA THR A 185 8.31 29.46 -14.72
C THR A 185 7.76 28.35 -15.60
N ILE A 186 6.86 27.56 -15.01
CA ILE A 186 6.04 26.53 -15.64
C ILE A 186 4.57 26.96 -15.51
N CYS A 187 3.83 26.92 -16.61
CA CYS A 187 2.39 27.13 -16.58
C CYS A 187 1.67 25.91 -16.02
N VAL A 188 0.78 26.13 -15.05
CA VAL A 188 -0.08 25.11 -14.47
C VAL A 188 -1.52 25.44 -14.81
N TYR A 189 -2.14 24.58 -15.61
CA TYR A 189 -3.58 24.66 -15.91
C TYR A 189 -4.38 24.46 -14.62
N ARG A 190 -5.21 25.45 -14.28
CA ARG A 190 -6.04 25.39 -13.07
C ARG A 190 -7.45 24.94 -13.42
N ARG A 191 -8.07 25.66 -14.35
CA ARG A 191 -9.47 25.49 -14.79
C ARG A 191 -9.60 25.95 -16.24
N PRO A 192 -10.71 25.64 -16.92
CA PRO A 192 -10.95 26.12 -18.28
C PRO A 192 -10.77 27.64 -18.34
N GLY A 193 -9.87 28.12 -19.21
CA GLY A 193 -9.51 29.53 -19.36
C GLY A 193 -8.61 30.13 -18.27
N GLU A 194 -8.22 29.37 -17.24
CA GLU A 194 -7.45 29.88 -16.10
C GLU A 194 -6.17 29.04 -15.87
N ALA A 195 -5.04 29.73 -15.75
CA ALA A 195 -3.74 29.12 -15.47
C ALA A 195 -2.95 29.93 -14.43
N SER A 196 -1.97 29.30 -13.79
CA SER A 196 -1.06 29.95 -12.84
C SER A 196 0.39 29.64 -13.16
N CYS A 197 1.28 30.61 -12.99
CA CYS A 197 2.73 30.42 -13.17
C CYS A 197 3.38 29.96 -11.87
N VAL A 198 4.06 28.82 -11.89
CA VAL A 198 4.90 28.35 -10.76
C VAL A 198 6.37 28.47 -11.16
N CYS A 199 7.26 28.77 -10.21
CA CYS A 199 8.69 28.78 -10.52
C CYS A 199 9.15 27.40 -10.96
N LYS A 200 10.11 27.36 -11.88
CA LYS A 200 10.83 26.12 -12.20
C LYS A 200 11.57 25.59 -10.94
N PRO A 201 11.79 24.27 -10.85
CA PRO A 201 12.78 23.64 -9.98
C PRO A 201 14.00 24.51 -9.62
N GLY A 202 14.30 24.68 -8.33
CA GLY A 202 15.47 25.43 -7.84
C GLY A 202 15.36 26.97 -7.95
N MET A 203 14.16 27.48 -8.26
CA MET A 203 13.87 28.91 -8.29
C MET A 203 12.74 29.24 -7.32
N SER A 204 12.82 30.41 -6.68
CA SER A 204 11.73 30.92 -5.84
C SER A 204 11.53 32.43 -6.03
N ARG A 205 10.37 32.92 -5.59
CA ARG A 205 10.04 34.34 -5.57
C ARG A 205 10.35 34.90 -4.18
N ARG A 206 11.04 36.04 -4.10
CA ARG A 206 11.27 36.74 -2.82
C ARG A 206 10.01 37.45 -2.31
N THR A 207 9.15 37.88 -3.23
CA THR A 207 7.84 38.50 -2.98
C THR A 207 6.82 38.04 -4.03
N PRO A 208 5.51 38.11 -3.77
CA PRO A 208 4.46 37.71 -4.74
C PRO A 208 4.59 38.39 -6.11
N SER A 209 5.18 39.59 -6.15
CA SER A 209 5.43 40.42 -7.33
C SER A 209 6.83 40.27 -7.96
N SER A 210 7.73 39.46 -7.39
CA SER A 210 9.09 39.27 -7.92
C SER A 210 9.16 38.14 -8.96
N GLU A 211 10.05 38.31 -9.94
CA GLU A 211 10.41 37.26 -10.89
C GLU A 211 11.08 36.07 -10.16
N CYS A 212 10.85 34.86 -10.68
CA CYS A 212 11.48 33.65 -10.15
C CYS A 212 13.00 33.73 -10.38
N SER A 213 13.78 33.59 -9.30
CA SER A 213 15.24 33.65 -9.34
C SER A 213 15.85 32.44 -8.66
N VAL A 214 17.04 32.04 -9.10
CA VAL A 214 17.82 30.96 -8.50
C VAL A 214 18.28 31.42 -7.11
N PHE A 215 18.00 30.63 -6.06
CA PHE A 215 18.59 30.89 -4.75
C PHE A 215 20.01 30.32 -4.70
N PRO A 216 21.05 31.09 -4.32
CA PRO A 216 22.44 30.61 -4.37
C PRO A 216 22.84 29.49 -3.39
N ASN A 217 21.93 28.89 -2.59
CA ASN A 217 22.26 27.78 -1.69
C ASN A 217 21.01 27.17 -1.03
N ASP A 218 20.36 26.23 -1.72
CA ASP A 218 19.19 25.51 -1.19
C ASP A 218 19.56 24.46 -0.13
N CYS A 219 20.84 24.10 -0.02
CA CYS A 219 21.39 23.38 1.14
C CYS A 219 21.97 24.36 2.15
N ARG A 220 21.12 25.11 2.87
CA ARG A 220 21.58 25.89 4.03
C ARG A 220 22.21 24.98 5.09
N GLN A 221 23.08 25.55 5.92
CA GLN A 221 23.88 24.89 6.97
C GLN A 221 23.10 23.98 7.96
N TYR A 222 21.76 24.00 7.95
CA TYR A 222 20.90 23.25 8.87
C TYR A 222 19.69 22.56 8.20
N PHE A 223 19.72 22.36 6.88
CA PHE A 223 18.61 21.69 6.19
C PHE A 223 18.53 20.21 6.62
N CYS A 224 19.64 19.50 6.47
CA CYS A 224 19.82 18.13 6.95
C CYS A 224 20.43 18.13 8.35
N ASP A 225 20.17 17.06 9.11
CA ASP A 225 20.89 16.82 10.36
C ASP A 225 22.39 16.64 10.10
N LEU A 226 23.21 16.86 11.13
CA LEU A 226 24.68 16.85 11.02
C LEU A 226 25.28 15.54 10.45
N THR A 227 24.53 14.45 10.49
CA THR A 227 24.98 13.14 10.02
C THR A 227 24.67 12.87 8.55
N SER A 228 23.90 13.75 7.90
CA SER A 228 23.39 13.60 6.55
C SER A 228 23.97 14.63 5.59
N LYS A 229 24.21 14.22 4.33
CA LYS A 229 24.70 15.11 3.28
C LYS A 229 23.51 15.70 2.53
N CYS A 230 23.45 17.02 2.42
CA CYS A 230 22.44 17.68 1.59
C CYS A 230 22.91 17.74 0.13
N GLU A 231 22.07 17.27 -0.79
CA GLU A 231 22.27 17.37 -2.24
C GLU A 231 20.99 17.91 -2.90
N ILE A 232 21.12 18.56 -4.05
CA ILE A 232 19.97 19.02 -4.84
C ILE A 232 19.54 17.88 -5.77
N ASN A 233 18.29 17.47 -5.67
CA ASN A 233 17.75 16.41 -6.53
C ASN A 233 17.52 16.92 -7.97
N SER A 234 17.16 16.02 -8.90
CA SER A 234 16.88 16.37 -10.31
C SER A 234 15.71 17.35 -10.50
N GLN A 235 14.93 17.60 -9.45
CA GLN A 235 13.81 18.55 -9.41
C GLN A 235 14.21 19.86 -8.75
N GLY A 236 15.50 20.13 -8.55
CA GLY A 236 16.01 21.38 -8.00
C GLY A 236 15.68 21.58 -6.52
N ASN A 237 15.26 20.53 -5.80
CA ASN A 237 14.92 20.62 -4.38
C ASN A 237 16.05 20.06 -3.51
N PRO A 238 16.33 20.66 -2.34
CA PRO A 238 17.28 20.10 -1.39
C PRO A 238 16.74 18.78 -0.82
N SER A 239 17.60 17.78 -0.78
CA SER A 239 17.31 16.43 -0.32
C SER A 239 18.47 15.92 0.54
N CYS A 240 18.14 15.29 1.67
CA CYS A 240 19.12 14.67 2.53
C CYS A 240 19.42 13.26 2.03
N VAL A 241 20.61 13.07 1.49
CA VAL A 241 21.06 11.81 0.90
C VAL A 241 21.78 10.99 1.97
N CYS A 242 21.28 9.80 2.22
CA CYS A 242 21.86 8.83 3.15
C CYS A 242 22.86 7.91 2.46
N LYS A 243 23.81 7.38 3.24
CA LYS A 243 24.80 6.44 2.70
C LYS A 243 24.17 5.08 2.42
N GLU A 244 24.85 4.26 1.64
CA GLU A 244 24.43 2.88 1.40
C GLU A 244 24.28 2.13 2.73
N GLY A 245 23.12 1.48 2.92
CA GLY A 245 22.77 0.77 4.14
C GLY A 245 22.18 1.64 5.27
N GLU A 246 22.07 2.96 5.08
CA GLU A 246 21.35 3.85 6.00
C GLU A 246 19.92 4.11 5.51
N ILE A 247 19.00 4.38 6.45
CA ILE A 247 17.63 4.82 6.12
C ILE A 247 17.46 6.27 6.52
N GLY A 248 16.57 7.01 5.86
CA GLY A 248 16.31 8.41 6.20
C GLY A 248 14.83 8.75 6.26
N ASP A 249 14.52 9.76 7.07
CA ASP A 249 13.18 10.36 7.19
C ASP A 249 13.02 11.64 6.34
N GLY A 250 13.97 11.88 5.43
CA GLY A 250 14.05 13.08 4.62
C GLY A 250 14.85 14.23 5.24
N ARG A 251 15.21 14.14 6.53
CA ARG A 251 16.07 15.12 7.22
C ARG A 251 17.31 14.52 7.86
N SER A 252 17.18 13.33 8.38
CA SER A 252 18.19 12.62 9.15
C SER A 252 18.43 11.25 8.54
N CYS A 253 19.68 10.79 8.61
CA CYS A 253 20.06 9.44 8.21
C CYS A 253 20.40 8.62 9.45
N TYR A 254 19.78 7.44 9.54
CA TYR A 254 19.89 6.48 10.62
C TYR A 254 20.69 5.26 10.16
N LYS A 255 21.66 4.88 10.97
CA LYS A 255 22.53 3.73 10.79
C LYS A 255 21.91 2.49 11.44
N ASP A 256 22.68 1.41 11.50
CA ASP A 256 22.32 0.22 12.25
C ASP A 256 22.11 0.50 13.75
N LEU A 257 21.40 -0.40 14.43
CA LEU A 257 21.03 -0.30 15.84
C LEU A 257 22.24 -0.07 16.75
N LEU A 258 23.38 -0.73 16.51
CA LEU A 258 24.57 -0.54 17.35
C LEU A 258 25.20 0.84 17.12
N SER A 259 25.24 1.30 15.87
CA SER A 259 25.68 2.65 15.51
C SER A 259 24.79 3.74 16.12
N GLU A 260 23.48 3.56 16.15
CA GLU A 260 22.54 4.50 16.78
C GLU A 260 22.69 4.52 18.31
N ILE A 261 22.88 3.36 18.95
CA ILE A 261 23.21 3.27 20.39
C ILE A 261 24.50 4.07 20.69
N ASN A 262 25.54 3.89 19.87
CA ASN A 262 26.80 4.62 20.02
C ASN A 262 26.60 6.13 19.87
N GLN A 263 25.80 6.54 18.90
CA GLN A 263 25.51 7.94 18.64
C GLN A 263 24.78 8.59 19.81
N HIS A 264 23.69 7.99 20.29
CA HIS A 264 22.93 8.47 21.45
C HIS A 264 23.73 8.47 22.75
N ASN A 265 24.76 7.62 22.84
CA ASN A 265 25.69 7.63 23.97
C ASN A 265 26.77 8.73 23.88
N SER A 266 27.07 9.23 22.67
CA SER A 266 28.08 10.27 22.47
C SER A 266 27.53 11.69 22.67
N ARG A 267 26.25 11.91 22.34
CA ARG A 267 25.62 13.23 22.29
C ARG A 267 24.17 13.19 22.77
N GLY A 268 23.66 14.35 23.18
CA GLY A 268 22.27 14.52 23.61
C GLY A 268 21.99 14.03 25.03
N ARG A 269 20.70 13.78 25.32
CA ARG A 269 20.17 13.52 26.68
C ARG A 269 20.77 12.28 27.38
N PHE A 270 21.19 11.29 26.59
CA PHE A 270 21.70 10.01 27.06
C PHE A 270 23.22 9.87 26.93
N ALA A 271 23.92 11.00 26.68
CA ALA A 271 25.36 11.02 26.60
C ALA A 271 25.98 10.40 27.87
N ARG A 272 26.90 9.44 27.69
CA ARG A 272 27.57 8.64 28.74
C ARG A 272 26.67 7.74 29.57
N LYS A 273 25.34 7.74 29.37
CA LYS A 273 24.39 6.91 30.15
C LYS A 273 24.14 5.54 29.51
N LEU A 274 24.55 5.33 28.27
CA LEU A 274 24.39 4.06 27.55
C LEU A 274 25.71 3.27 27.47
N ASN A 275 26.75 3.65 28.21
CA ASN A 275 28.06 3.00 28.20
C ASN A 275 27.98 1.50 28.52
N VAL A 276 27.20 1.14 29.55
CA VAL A 276 27.00 -0.26 29.93
C VAL A 276 26.28 -1.04 28.83
N ALA A 277 25.20 -0.47 28.26
CA ALA A 277 24.48 -1.07 27.14
C ALA A 277 25.39 -1.29 25.93
N LYS A 278 26.16 -0.26 25.56
CA LYS A 278 27.13 -0.30 24.47
C LYS A 278 28.12 -1.44 24.66
N LYS A 279 28.73 -1.58 25.84
CA LYS A 279 29.66 -2.68 26.15
C LYS A 279 28.99 -4.05 26.01
N MET A 280 27.81 -4.22 26.61
CA MET A 280 27.03 -5.47 26.56
C MET A 280 26.69 -5.86 25.11
N PHE A 281 26.16 -4.93 24.32
CA PHE A 281 25.75 -5.18 22.95
C PHE A 281 26.95 -5.41 22.03
N ALA A 282 28.05 -4.68 22.19
CA ALA A 282 29.25 -4.86 21.39
C ALA A 282 29.93 -6.22 21.63
N SER A 283 29.97 -6.71 22.87
CA SER A 283 30.54 -8.03 23.18
C SER A 283 29.56 -9.18 22.84
N GLY A 284 28.26 -9.02 23.13
CA GLY A 284 27.31 -10.12 23.01
C GLY A 284 26.53 -10.22 21.70
N CYS A 285 26.20 -9.09 21.06
CA CYS A 285 25.24 -9.03 19.96
C CYS A 285 25.69 -8.11 18.81
N SER A 286 26.99 -7.84 18.66
CA SER A 286 27.49 -6.88 17.67
C SER A 286 27.06 -7.21 16.24
N VAL A 287 27.25 -8.47 15.81
CA VAL A 287 26.86 -8.91 14.47
C VAL A 287 25.34 -8.85 14.28
N LEU A 288 24.56 -9.20 15.31
CA LEU A 288 23.11 -9.13 15.29
C LEU A 288 22.60 -7.71 15.04
N LEU A 289 23.15 -6.75 15.77
CA LEU A 289 22.69 -5.36 15.74
C LEU A 289 23.29 -4.53 14.60
N THR A 290 24.29 -5.04 13.88
CA THR A 290 24.90 -4.36 12.73
C THR A 290 24.49 -4.95 11.39
N LYS A 291 24.23 -6.26 11.29
CA LYS A 291 24.00 -6.96 10.01
C LYS A 291 22.60 -7.55 9.83
N TYR A 292 21.91 -7.88 10.92
CA TYR A 292 20.62 -8.55 10.87
C TYR A 292 19.51 -7.61 11.37
N GLY A 293 18.26 -7.96 11.08
CA GLY A 293 17.08 -7.19 11.45
C GLY A 293 15.90 -7.56 10.55
N PRO A 294 14.70 -7.00 10.80
CA PRO A 294 14.44 -5.94 11.77
C PRO A 294 14.36 -6.44 13.23
N PHE A 295 14.90 -5.67 14.17
CA PHE A 295 14.80 -5.93 15.61
C PHE A 295 14.22 -4.75 16.39
N THR A 296 13.65 -5.07 17.55
CA THR A 296 13.27 -4.09 18.57
C THR A 296 14.17 -4.26 19.78
N VAL A 297 14.96 -3.23 20.12
CA VAL A 297 15.99 -3.31 21.16
C VAL A 297 15.67 -2.42 22.35
N PHE A 298 15.67 -2.99 23.56
CA PHE A 298 15.55 -2.25 24.81
C PHE A 298 16.92 -1.88 25.33
N VAL A 299 17.30 -0.61 25.22
CA VAL A 299 18.65 -0.12 25.52
C VAL A 299 18.70 0.44 26.94
N PRO A 300 19.39 -0.22 27.89
CA PRO A 300 19.43 0.24 29.27
C PRO A 300 20.27 1.51 29.42
N SER A 301 19.67 2.54 30.01
CA SER A 301 20.31 3.78 30.41
C SER A 301 20.62 3.76 31.90
N LEU A 302 21.89 3.60 32.25
CA LEU A 302 22.37 3.55 33.63
C LEU A 302 23.19 4.79 33.97
N LEU A 303 23.33 5.06 35.27
CA LEU A 303 24.20 6.14 35.75
C LEU A 303 25.68 5.79 35.48
N PRO A 304 26.54 6.76 35.12
CA PRO A 304 27.96 6.53 34.79
C PRO A 304 28.80 5.85 35.88
N ILE A 305 28.32 5.82 37.14
CA ILE A 305 28.96 5.08 38.23
C ILE A 305 29.08 3.56 37.92
N HIS A 306 28.22 3.04 37.03
CA HIS A 306 28.23 1.65 36.60
C HIS A 306 29.15 1.39 35.39
N ASP A 307 29.90 2.38 34.89
CA ASP A 307 30.76 2.24 33.71
C ASP A 307 31.86 1.18 33.86
N ARG A 308 32.20 0.83 35.11
CA ARG A 308 33.15 -0.24 35.46
C ARG A 308 32.56 -1.65 35.32
N MET A 309 31.28 -1.77 35.01
CA MET A 309 30.64 -3.06 34.77
C MET A 309 31.23 -3.69 33.51
N GLU A 310 31.83 -4.87 33.68
CA GLU A 310 32.40 -5.69 32.61
C GLU A 310 31.54 -6.94 32.40
N PHE A 311 31.52 -7.44 31.17
CA PHE A 311 30.79 -8.63 30.81
C PHE A 311 31.76 -9.65 30.21
N ASN A 312 31.65 -10.90 30.63
CA ASN A 312 32.23 -12.02 29.88
C ASN A 312 31.40 -12.24 28.60
N ASP A 313 32.02 -12.68 27.51
CA ASP A 313 31.36 -12.79 26.20
C ASP A 313 30.09 -13.65 26.25
N THR A 314 30.12 -14.77 26.99
CA THR A 314 28.95 -15.65 27.17
C THR A 314 27.82 -15.00 27.95
N THR A 315 28.16 -14.21 28.98
CA THR A 315 27.19 -13.44 29.76
C THR A 315 26.62 -12.31 28.91
N ALA A 316 27.46 -11.61 28.15
CA ALA A 316 27.05 -10.53 27.27
C ALA A 316 26.07 -11.04 26.20
N GLU A 317 26.35 -12.18 25.56
CA GLU A 317 25.47 -12.79 24.56
C GLU A 317 24.08 -13.12 25.14
N HIS A 318 24.03 -13.68 26.35
CA HIS A 318 22.76 -13.99 26.98
C HIS A 318 21.98 -12.74 27.39
N LEU A 319 22.67 -11.78 28.03
CA LEU A 319 22.07 -10.54 28.48
C LEU A 319 21.53 -9.72 27.30
N CYS A 320 22.28 -9.60 26.21
CA CYS A 320 21.83 -8.82 25.06
C CYS A 320 20.59 -9.44 24.40
N ARG A 321 20.50 -10.78 24.29
CA ARG A 321 19.29 -11.45 23.75
C ARG A 321 18.05 -11.27 24.62
N MET A 322 18.19 -11.08 25.94
CA MET A 322 17.06 -10.69 26.80
C MET A 322 16.53 -9.31 26.47
N HIS A 323 17.33 -8.43 25.88
CA HIS A 323 16.94 -7.06 25.56
C HIS A 323 16.54 -6.87 24.09
N ILE A 324 16.48 -7.95 23.29
CA ILE A 324 16.14 -7.88 21.87
C ILE A 324 14.87 -8.68 21.62
N VAL A 325 13.91 -8.06 20.94
CA VAL A 325 12.69 -8.68 20.43
C VAL A 325 12.79 -8.77 18.91
N PRO A 326 12.47 -9.93 18.31
CA PRO A 326 12.42 -10.09 16.86
C PRO A 326 11.32 -9.23 16.24
N GLY A 327 11.60 -8.57 15.11
CA GLY A 327 10.63 -7.73 14.41
C GLY A 327 10.68 -6.25 14.79
N LEU A 328 10.00 -5.44 13.99
CA LEU A 328 9.86 -4.00 14.21
C LEU A 328 8.57 -3.72 15.00
N HIS A 329 8.73 -3.28 16.24
CA HIS A 329 7.61 -3.05 17.15
C HIS A 329 7.69 -1.66 17.78
N LEU A 330 6.72 -0.81 17.40
CA LEU A 330 6.45 0.44 18.12
C LEU A 330 5.96 0.11 19.53
N VAL A 331 6.26 0.99 20.49
CA VAL A 331 5.86 0.76 21.88
C VAL A 331 4.34 0.68 22.04
N GLU A 332 3.61 1.44 21.22
CA GLU A 332 2.15 1.46 21.17
C GLU A 332 1.57 0.10 20.77
N ASP A 333 2.19 -0.57 19.81
CA ASP A 333 1.72 -1.86 19.31
C ASP A 333 2.03 -2.98 20.31
N MET A 334 3.14 -2.90 21.03
CA MET A 334 3.46 -3.84 22.11
C MET A 334 2.49 -3.72 23.29
N ILE A 335 2.06 -2.50 23.62
CA ILE A 335 1.02 -2.27 24.64
C ILE A 335 -0.31 -2.90 24.21
N LYS A 336 -0.70 -2.78 22.93
CA LYS A 336 -1.91 -3.43 22.39
C LYS A 336 -1.81 -4.96 22.38
N ALA A 337 -0.65 -5.49 21.97
CA ALA A 337 -0.39 -6.92 21.93
C ALA A 337 -0.36 -7.57 23.32
N LYS A 338 -0.17 -6.76 24.38
CA LYS A 338 -0.03 -7.14 25.80
C LYS A 338 1.21 -7.96 26.12
N THR A 339 1.54 -8.96 25.28
CA THR A 339 2.66 -9.88 25.48
C THR A 339 3.53 -10.03 24.24
N VAL A 340 4.86 -10.02 24.45
CA VAL A 340 5.88 -10.21 23.40
C VAL A 340 7.05 -11.03 23.97
N TRP A 341 7.85 -11.63 23.09
CA TRP A 341 8.93 -12.54 23.46
C TRP A 341 10.29 -12.02 23.02
N THR A 342 11.30 -12.17 23.86
CA THR A 342 12.69 -11.81 23.55
C THR A 342 13.38 -12.92 22.74
N LEU A 343 14.54 -12.64 22.14
CA LEU A 343 15.39 -13.63 21.45
C LEU A 343 15.98 -14.70 22.40
N SER A 344 15.91 -14.48 23.71
CA SER A 344 16.24 -15.49 24.72
C SER A 344 15.02 -16.25 25.23
N GLY A 345 13.84 -16.04 24.65
CA GLY A 345 12.62 -16.75 25.01
C GLY A 345 11.96 -16.25 26.29
N HIS A 346 12.23 -15.02 26.75
CA HIS A 346 11.55 -14.46 27.90
C HIS A 346 10.29 -13.70 27.48
N ARG A 347 9.21 -13.88 28.25
CA ARG A 347 7.94 -13.19 28.01
C ARG A 347 7.91 -11.84 28.70
N LEU A 348 7.62 -10.81 27.93
CA LEU A 348 7.43 -9.44 28.39
C LEU A 348 5.94 -9.10 28.40
N THR A 349 5.48 -8.47 29.48
CA THR A 349 4.12 -7.93 29.58
C THR A 349 4.19 -6.41 29.63
N PHE A 350 3.49 -5.75 28.70
CA PHE A 350 3.51 -4.30 28.56
C PHE A 350 2.33 -3.65 29.29
N SER A 351 2.58 -2.50 29.89
CA SER A 351 1.59 -1.69 30.58
C SER A 351 1.80 -0.22 30.26
N SER A 352 0.69 0.50 30.09
CA SER A 352 0.69 1.95 29.92
C SER A 352 -0.10 2.59 31.06
N GLN A 353 0.52 3.53 31.75
CA GLN A 353 -0.14 4.45 32.67
C GLN A 353 -0.22 5.83 32.02
N MET A 354 -0.91 6.77 32.67
CA MET A 354 -1.24 8.10 32.13
C MET A 354 -0.02 8.88 31.59
N TYR A 355 1.17 8.66 32.16
CA TYR A 355 2.41 9.36 31.78
C TYR A 355 3.64 8.45 31.61
N SER A 356 3.48 7.13 31.75
CA SER A 356 4.61 6.20 31.71
C SER A 356 4.25 4.93 30.94
N LYS A 357 5.18 4.51 30.07
CA LYS A 357 5.13 3.23 29.39
C LYS A 357 6.15 2.32 30.06
N SER A 358 5.74 1.11 30.39
CA SER A 358 6.59 0.18 31.11
C SER A 358 6.31 -1.26 30.71
N PHE A 359 7.24 -2.15 31.03
CA PHE A 359 7.03 -3.58 30.88
C PHE A 359 7.65 -4.34 32.05
N ARG A 360 7.24 -5.59 32.20
CA ARG A 360 7.78 -6.53 33.18
C ARG A 360 8.14 -7.83 32.49
N TYR A 361 9.20 -8.47 32.96
CA TYR A 361 9.49 -9.86 32.62
C TYR A 361 8.58 -10.74 33.45
N GLN A 362 7.97 -11.75 32.85
CA GLN A 362 7.03 -12.59 33.57
C GLN A 362 7.72 -13.44 34.65
N ASP A 363 8.94 -13.89 34.41
CA ASP A 363 9.77 -14.62 35.37
C ASP A 363 10.29 -13.73 36.50
N LEU A 364 10.21 -12.41 36.35
CA LEU A 364 10.64 -11.43 37.34
C LEU A 364 9.59 -10.32 37.52
N PRO A 365 8.39 -10.65 38.04
CA PRO A 365 7.29 -9.71 38.09
C PRO A 365 7.52 -8.56 39.06
N GLY A 366 8.49 -8.68 39.98
CA GLY A 366 8.84 -7.63 40.95
C GLY A 366 9.62 -6.44 40.35
N GLU A 367 10.23 -6.60 39.18
CA GLU A 367 11.02 -5.54 38.54
C GLU A 367 10.24 -4.84 37.42
N LEU A 368 10.23 -3.50 37.46
CA LEU A 368 9.57 -2.66 36.47
C LEU A 368 10.58 -1.95 35.57
N TYR A 369 10.40 -2.12 34.26
CA TYR A 369 11.26 -1.54 33.23
C TYR A 369 10.51 -0.39 32.57
N ASN A 370 10.90 0.84 32.90
CA ASN A 370 10.28 2.06 32.37
C ASN A 370 10.96 2.46 31.06
N VAL A 371 10.14 2.77 30.05
CA VAL A 371 10.59 3.29 28.76
C VAL A 371 10.80 4.80 28.90
N LEU A 372 12.07 5.23 28.86
CA LEU A 372 12.49 6.62 28.98
C LEU A 372 12.37 7.38 27.65
N GLN A 373 12.67 6.70 26.54
CA GLN A 373 12.47 7.21 25.19
C GLN A 373 12.07 6.04 24.29
N SER A 374 10.96 6.18 23.57
CA SER A 374 10.45 5.14 22.67
C SER A 374 10.64 5.51 21.21
N ASN A 375 10.57 4.49 20.36
CA ASN A 375 10.44 4.60 18.91
C ASN A 375 11.62 5.31 18.21
N LEU A 376 12.86 5.03 18.64
CA LEU A 376 14.06 5.54 17.97
C LEU A 376 14.41 4.66 16.76
N PRO A 377 14.35 5.18 15.53
CA PRO A 377 14.56 4.39 14.33
C PRO A 377 16.04 4.05 14.10
N ALA A 378 16.28 2.92 13.43
CA ALA A 378 17.58 2.48 12.93
C ALA A 378 17.38 1.73 11.60
N ALA A 379 18.41 1.65 10.77
CA ALA A 379 18.37 1.00 9.46
C ALA A 379 17.89 -0.46 9.50
N ASN A 380 18.18 -1.17 10.58
CA ASN A 380 17.83 -2.56 10.80
C ASN A 380 16.90 -2.76 12.01
N GLY A 381 16.12 -1.75 12.41
CA GLY A 381 15.12 -1.92 13.45
C GLY A 381 14.72 -0.65 14.19
N ILE A 382 14.31 -0.83 15.43
CA ILE A 382 13.90 0.25 16.33
C ILE A 382 14.45 0.01 17.73
N MET A 383 14.78 1.07 18.45
CA MET A 383 15.22 0.97 19.83
C MET A 383 14.38 1.82 20.79
N HIS A 384 14.26 1.32 22.01
CA HIS A 384 13.59 1.99 23.12
C HIS A 384 14.58 2.09 24.27
N ILE A 385 14.87 3.29 24.75
CA ILE A 385 15.76 3.49 25.90
C ILE A 385 14.99 3.23 27.18
N VAL A 386 15.52 2.38 28.05
CA VAL A 386 14.89 1.94 29.30
C VAL A 386 15.72 2.33 30.53
N ASN A 387 15.09 2.41 31.69
CA ASN A 387 15.73 2.91 32.92
C ASN A 387 16.68 1.92 33.64
N THR A 388 16.66 0.64 33.26
CA THR A 388 17.41 -0.39 33.98
C THR A 388 17.85 -1.52 33.07
N LEU A 389 18.92 -2.22 33.48
CA LEU A 389 19.47 -3.40 32.83
C LEU A 389 18.96 -4.65 33.54
N ARG A 390 18.43 -5.62 32.79
CA ARG A 390 18.12 -6.92 33.37
C ARG A 390 19.41 -7.66 33.73
N LYS A 391 19.55 -8.04 34.99
CA LYS A 391 20.66 -8.87 35.48
C LYS A 391 20.31 -10.35 35.35
N LYS A 392 21.32 -11.21 35.14
CA LYS A 392 21.16 -12.67 35.13
C LYS A 392 20.87 -13.16 36.55
N THR A 393 19.81 -13.95 36.75
CA THR A 393 19.60 -14.72 37.98
C THR A 393 20.50 -15.97 37.96
N SER A 394 21.00 -16.39 39.12
CA SER A 394 21.96 -17.49 39.26
C SER A 394 21.43 -18.88 38.87
N THR A 395 20.16 -18.99 38.48
CA THR A 395 19.44 -20.26 38.27
C THR A 395 19.27 -20.67 36.81
N ASP A 396 19.88 -19.97 35.84
CA ASP A 396 19.87 -20.39 34.43
C ASP A 396 20.83 -21.59 34.21
N ASN A 397 20.45 -22.74 34.78
CA ASN A 397 20.99 -24.07 34.47
C ASN A 397 20.49 -24.60 33.11
N LEU A 398 19.79 -23.77 32.32
CA LEU A 398 19.15 -24.16 31.05
C LEU A 398 20.13 -24.43 29.90
N ARG A 399 21.43 -24.20 30.08
CA ARG A 399 22.42 -24.43 29.03
C ARG A 399 23.60 -25.22 29.57
N ASN A 400 23.35 -26.47 29.94
CA ASN A 400 24.41 -27.45 29.93
C ASN A 400 24.64 -27.86 28.46
N PRO A 401 25.77 -27.49 27.82
CA PRO A 401 26.04 -27.79 26.41
C PRO A 401 26.14 -29.30 26.09
N GLN A 402 25.93 -30.17 27.08
CA GLN A 402 25.88 -31.62 26.93
C GLN A 402 24.48 -32.20 26.76
N LYS A 403 23.40 -31.40 26.91
CA LYS A 403 22.04 -31.94 26.78
C LYS A 403 21.59 -32.09 25.33
N THR A 404 20.92 -33.19 25.00
CA THR A 404 20.30 -33.42 23.69
C THR A 404 19.02 -32.58 23.53
N ILE A 405 18.48 -32.51 22.31
CA ILE A 405 17.18 -31.84 22.09
C ILE A 405 16.07 -32.60 22.82
N GLY A 406 16.12 -33.93 22.85
CA GLY A 406 15.21 -34.76 23.64
C GLY A 406 15.22 -34.38 25.13
N GLU A 407 16.40 -34.26 25.73
CA GLU A 407 16.55 -33.85 27.14
C GLU A 407 16.07 -32.42 27.41
N ILE A 408 16.20 -31.52 26.44
CA ILE A 408 15.68 -30.15 26.53
C ILE A 408 14.15 -30.17 26.54
N LEU A 409 13.53 -30.92 25.62
CA LEU A 409 12.07 -31.05 25.53
C LEU A 409 11.46 -31.63 26.81
N ALA A 410 12.06 -32.71 27.33
CA ALA A 410 11.62 -33.36 28.57
C ALA A 410 11.76 -32.47 29.82
N SER A 411 12.67 -31.49 29.78
CA SER A 411 12.91 -30.59 30.92
C SER A 411 11.93 -29.41 31.01
N MET A 412 11.04 -29.21 30.03
CA MET A 412 10.22 -28.01 29.91
C MET A 412 8.72 -28.33 29.78
N GLU A 413 7.93 -27.92 30.77
CA GLU A 413 6.47 -28.15 30.80
C GLU A 413 5.74 -27.57 29.58
N ILE A 414 6.26 -26.50 28.98
CA ILE A 414 5.71 -25.82 27.80
C ILE A 414 5.72 -26.68 26.52
N PHE A 415 6.47 -27.79 26.52
CA PHE A 415 6.58 -28.73 25.40
C PHE A 415 6.02 -30.12 25.69
N SER A 416 5.46 -30.34 26.89
CA SER A 416 4.94 -31.65 27.34
C SER A 416 3.96 -32.30 26.35
N ARG A 417 3.11 -31.52 25.66
CA ARG A 417 2.19 -32.06 24.66
C ARG A 417 2.90 -32.58 23.40
N PHE A 418 3.95 -31.88 22.98
CA PHE A 418 4.76 -32.30 21.83
C PHE A 418 5.64 -33.50 22.19
N GLU A 419 6.16 -33.54 23.42
CA GLU A 419 6.87 -34.71 23.94
C GLU A 419 5.98 -35.97 23.90
N THR A 420 4.73 -35.88 24.39
CA THR A 420 3.78 -37.00 24.29
C THR A 420 3.55 -37.43 22.83
N ILE A 421 3.49 -36.49 21.89
CA ILE A 421 3.40 -36.82 20.45
C ILE A 421 4.64 -37.60 19.99
N LEU A 422 5.84 -37.16 20.37
CA LEU A 422 7.09 -37.81 20.00
C LEU A 422 7.21 -39.23 20.55
N GLU A 423 6.84 -39.43 21.82
CA GLU A 423 6.84 -40.74 22.49
C GLU A 423 5.91 -41.73 21.77
N ASN A 424 4.69 -41.29 21.44
CA ASN A 424 3.71 -42.13 20.74
C ASN A 424 4.11 -42.42 19.27
N CYS A 425 4.98 -41.60 18.68
CA CYS A 425 5.46 -41.79 17.31
C CYS A 425 6.66 -42.75 17.17
N GLY A 426 7.32 -43.11 18.29
CA GLY A 426 8.57 -43.88 18.26
C GLY A 426 9.77 -43.11 17.69
N LEU A 427 9.67 -41.76 17.62
CA LEU A 427 10.69 -40.85 17.09
C LEU A 427 11.66 -40.17 18.09
N PRO A 428 11.70 -40.46 19.43
CA PRO A 428 12.65 -39.80 20.34
C PRO A 428 14.13 -39.95 19.91
N ALA A 429 14.48 -41.12 19.38
CA ALA A 429 15.86 -41.49 19.07
C ALA A 429 16.57 -40.57 18.04
N ILE A 430 15.83 -39.90 17.15
CA ILE A 430 16.42 -38.96 16.19
C ILE A 430 16.87 -37.66 16.89
N LEU A 431 16.14 -37.23 17.93
CA LEU A 431 16.42 -35.99 18.65
C LEU A 431 17.57 -36.13 19.66
N ASP A 432 17.96 -37.37 19.96
CA ASP A 432 19.13 -37.73 20.77
C ASP A 432 20.37 -38.04 19.92
N GLY A 433 20.23 -38.06 18.59
CA GLY A 433 21.30 -38.32 17.64
C GLY A 433 22.29 -37.16 17.44
N PRO A 434 23.47 -37.42 16.85
CA PRO A 434 24.45 -36.38 16.56
C PRO A 434 23.93 -35.42 15.47
N GLY A 435 23.83 -34.13 15.81
CA GLY A 435 23.41 -33.05 14.91
C GLY A 435 24.35 -32.73 13.75
N PRO A 436 24.01 -31.72 12.92
CA PRO A 436 23.13 -30.59 13.25
C PRO A 436 21.65 -30.77 12.84
N PHE A 437 20.73 -30.50 13.77
CA PHE A 437 19.28 -30.44 13.51
C PHE A 437 18.68 -29.15 14.13
N THR A 438 17.59 -28.66 13.55
CA THR A 438 16.73 -27.62 14.13
C THR A 438 15.34 -28.18 14.30
N VAL A 439 14.76 -28.05 15.50
CA VAL A 439 13.38 -28.49 15.76
C VAL A 439 12.50 -27.28 16.01
N PHE A 440 11.42 -27.19 15.23
CA PHE A 440 10.34 -26.24 15.41
C PHE A 440 9.33 -26.84 16.36
N VAL A 441 9.35 -26.45 17.63
CA VAL A 441 8.51 -27.09 18.65
C VAL A 441 7.19 -26.33 18.78
N PRO A 442 6.03 -26.96 18.52
CA PRO A 442 4.74 -26.33 18.75
C PRO A 442 4.51 -26.18 20.26
N SER A 443 3.97 -25.03 20.66
CA SER A 443 3.52 -24.83 22.05
C SER A 443 2.34 -25.74 22.40
N ASN A 444 2.14 -26.05 23.68
CA ASN A 444 0.98 -26.82 24.15
C ASN A 444 -0.36 -26.28 23.63
N ASP A 445 -0.55 -24.96 23.60
CA ASP A 445 -1.75 -24.30 23.03
C ASP A 445 -1.91 -24.56 21.51
N GLY A 446 -0.79 -24.63 20.80
CA GLY A 446 -0.77 -24.99 19.38
C GLY A 446 -1.20 -26.43 19.13
N VAL A 447 -0.77 -27.36 19.99
CA VAL A 447 -1.20 -28.76 19.94
C VAL A 447 -2.67 -28.89 20.36
N ASP A 448 -3.11 -28.14 21.37
CA ASP A 448 -4.48 -28.21 21.88
C ASP A 448 -5.52 -27.73 20.86
N LYS A 449 -5.13 -26.86 19.92
CA LYS A 449 -5.98 -26.44 18.78
C LYS A 449 -6.28 -27.57 17.78
N LEU A 450 -5.55 -28.68 17.82
CA LEU A 450 -5.82 -29.87 17.00
C LEU A 450 -6.81 -30.85 17.68
N ARG A 451 -7.38 -30.50 18.83
CA ARG A 451 -8.35 -31.32 19.59
C ARG A 451 -9.78 -31.23 19.04
N ASP A 452 -9.95 -31.40 17.73
CA ASP A 452 -11.26 -31.51 17.06
C ASP A 452 -11.61 -32.96 16.65
N GLY A 453 -10.92 -33.95 17.24
CA GLY A 453 -11.01 -35.37 16.89
C GLY A 453 -9.91 -35.83 15.92
N ARG A 454 -9.24 -34.90 15.22
CA ARG A 454 -8.11 -35.22 14.33
C ARG A 454 -6.91 -35.75 15.08
N LEU A 455 -6.63 -35.19 16.26
CA LEU A 455 -5.52 -35.67 17.09
C LEU A 455 -5.74 -37.10 17.56
N ILE A 456 -6.98 -37.48 17.87
CA ILE A 456 -7.35 -38.85 18.24
C ILE A 456 -7.11 -39.79 17.04
N TYR A 457 -7.60 -39.43 15.85
CA TYR A 457 -7.34 -40.19 14.62
C TYR A 457 -5.83 -40.35 14.35
N LEU A 458 -5.04 -39.29 14.53
CA LEU A 458 -3.59 -39.33 14.32
C LEU A 458 -2.87 -40.29 15.28
N PHE A 459 -3.36 -40.44 16.51
CA PHE A 459 -2.81 -41.37 17.50
C PHE A 459 -3.29 -42.82 17.33
N THR A 460 -4.41 -43.06 16.67
CA THR A 460 -4.99 -44.43 16.52
C THR A 460 -4.75 -45.02 15.13
N GLU A 461 -5.38 -44.45 14.11
CA GLU A 461 -5.42 -44.99 12.74
C GLU A 461 -4.45 -44.26 11.79
N GLY A 462 -4.02 -43.06 12.19
CA GLY A 462 -3.25 -42.13 11.38
C GLY A 462 -1.77 -42.04 11.74
N ILE A 463 -1.18 -43.02 12.42
CA ILE A 463 0.19 -42.92 12.97
C ILE A 463 1.24 -42.55 11.92
N ASN A 464 1.14 -43.08 10.70
CA ASN A 464 2.06 -42.73 9.60
C ASN A 464 1.96 -41.25 9.22
N LYS A 465 0.75 -40.67 9.26
CA LYS A 465 0.54 -39.23 9.02
C LYS A 465 1.06 -38.39 10.19
N LEU A 466 0.94 -38.90 11.42
CA LEU A 466 1.50 -38.25 12.60
C LEU A 466 3.04 -38.22 12.55
N GLN A 467 3.68 -39.32 12.12
CA GLN A 467 5.13 -39.38 11.91
C GLN A 467 5.59 -38.37 10.85
N GLU A 468 4.88 -38.27 9.72
CA GLU A 468 5.17 -37.24 8.72
C GLU A 468 4.98 -35.83 9.30
N LEU A 469 3.90 -35.56 10.03
CA LEU A 469 3.68 -34.27 10.70
C LEU A 469 4.83 -33.91 11.64
N VAL A 470 5.34 -34.86 12.43
CA VAL A 470 6.50 -34.66 13.30
C VAL A 470 7.77 -34.37 12.49
N LYS A 471 8.03 -35.09 11.40
CA LYS A 471 9.19 -34.84 10.52
C LYS A 471 9.17 -33.41 9.94
N HIS A 472 7.99 -32.85 9.65
CA HIS A 472 7.88 -31.46 9.18
C HIS A 472 8.34 -30.42 10.22
N HIS A 473 8.37 -30.79 11.51
CA HIS A 473 8.89 -29.94 12.58
C HIS A 473 10.41 -30.12 12.79
N ILE A 474 11.07 -31.05 12.08
CA ILE A 474 12.49 -31.36 12.25
C ILE A 474 13.23 -31.02 10.95
N TYR A 475 14.05 -29.98 10.99
CA TYR A 475 14.93 -29.59 9.89
C TYR A 475 16.33 -30.16 10.09
N THR A 476 16.75 -31.08 9.22
CA THR A 476 17.95 -31.90 9.44
C THR A 476 19.23 -31.42 8.77
N SER A 477 19.17 -30.35 8.00
CA SER A 477 20.31 -29.90 7.19
C SER A 477 21.18 -28.84 7.87
N ALA A 478 20.68 -28.17 8.93
CA ALA A 478 21.46 -27.18 9.67
C ALA A 478 20.87 -26.86 11.05
N ALA A 479 21.71 -26.28 11.92
CA ALA A 479 21.28 -25.59 13.15
C ALA A 479 20.99 -24.11 12.84
N VAL A 480 19.72 -23.78 12.65
CA VAL A 480 19.25 -22.45 12.26
C VAL A 480 18.97 -21.62 13.50
N ARG A 481 19.62 -20.45 13.60
CA ARG A 481 19.40 -19.50 14.70
C ARG A 481 18.23 -18.57 14.37
N GLN A 482 17.42 -18.22 15.36
CA GLN A 482 16.26 -17.32 15.21
C GLN A 482 16.61 -16.01 14.51
N ALA A 483 17.79 -15.45 14.81
CA ALA A 483 18.26 -14.23 14.20
C ALA A 483 18.52 -14.33 12.69
N ALA A 484 18.89 -15.50 12.19
CA ALA A 484 19.07 -15.70 10.76
C ALA A 484 17.71 -15.66 10.04
N LEU A 485 16.67 -16.28 10.62
CA LEU A 485 15.31 -16.37 10.04
C LEU A 485 14.63 -15.03 9.76
N ILE A 486 15.11 -13.96 10.38
CA ILE A 486 14.45 -12.65 10.37
C ILE A 486 15.05 -11.71 9.30
N SER A 487 16.27 -11.98 8.79
CA SER A 487 16.91 -11.09 7.81
C SER A 487 16.51 -11.39 6.37
N ASP A 488 16.24 -10.37 5.57
CA ASP A 488 15.81 -10.50 4.16
C ASP A 488 16.89 -11.00 3.17
N ASN A 489 18.13 -11.21 3.61
CA ASN A 489 19.26 -11.63 2.76
C ASN A 489 19.41 -13.16 2.65
N TRP A 490 18.41 -13.82 2.10
CA TRP A 490 18.46 -15.26 1.87
C TRP A 490 18.72 -15.59 0.40
N GLY A 491 19.81 -16.29 0.14
CA GLY A 491 19.97 -17.08 -1.10
C GLY A 491 18.95 -18.23 -1.17
N PRO A 492 18.93 -19.01 -2.26
CA PRO A 492 17.90 -20.02 -2.56
C PRO A 492 17.63 -21.06 -1.45
N LEU A 493 18.60 -21.32 -0.56
CA LEU A 493 18.45 -22.19 0.62
C LEU A 493 17.54 -21.61 1.71
N GLY A 494 17.51 -20.29 1.90
CA GLY A 494 16.61 -19.65 2.88
C GLY A 494 15.18 -19.55 2.40
N GLN A 495 14.96 -19.42 1.09
CA GLN A 495 13.64 -19.44 0.48
C GLN A 495 12.92 -20.78 0.73
N HIS A 496 13.66 -21.90 0.74
CA HIS A 496 13.10 -23.22 1.06
C HIS A 496 12.70 -23.37 2.53
N ILE A 497 13.50 -22.85 3.47
CA ILE A 497 13.20 -22.87 4.92
C ILE A 497 12.01 -21.95 5.24
N ILE A 498 11.99 -20.75 4.65
CA ILE A 498 10.87 -19.83 4.75
C ILE A 498 9.63 -20.46 4.13
N ASN A 499 9.68 -21.13 2.97
CA ASN A 499 8.50 -21.81 2.42
C ASN A 499 7.95 -22.92 3.34
N CYS A 500 8.78 -23.62 4.11
CA CYS A 500 8.28 -24.55 5.15
C CYS A 500 7.60 -23.83 6.33
N VAL A 501 7.96 -22.58 6.64
CA VAL A 501 7.38 -21.77 7.73
C VAL A 501 6.24 -20.83 7.25
N VAL A 502 6.25 -20.44 5.97
CA VAL A 502 5.43 -19.39 5.32
C VAL A 502 4.37 -19.96 4.38
N TRP A 503 4.29 -21.28 4.19
CA TRP A 503 3.10 -21.92 3.58
C TRP A 503 1.77 -21.60 4.29
N HIS A 504 1.80 -20.86 5.40
CA HIS A 504 0.64 -20.33 6.11
C HIS A 504 0.29 -18.84 5.83
N ARG A 505 0.99 -18.10 4.95
CA ARG A 505 0.58 -16.74 4.54
C ARG A 505 0.30 -16.65 3.03
N GLY A 506 -0.88 -17.14 2.63
CA GLY A 506 -1.62 -16.68 1.45
C GLY A 506 -1.00 -16.96 0.08
N GLY A 507 -1.51 -17.97 -0.63
CA GLY A 507 -1.27 -18.16 -2.06
C GLY A 507 -2.22 -19.19 -2.65
N THR A 508 -3.31 -18.73 -3.28
CA THR A 508 -4.15 -19.55 -4.16
C THR A 508 -3.44 -19.73 -5.51
N SER A 509 -2.60 -20.76 -5.65
CA SER A 509 -2.19 -21.46 -6.89
C SER A 509 -1.16 -22.51 -6.48
N ALA A 510 -1.13 -23.77 -6.91
CA ALA A 510 -1.71 -24.39 -8.09
C ALA A 510 -1.81 -25.91 -7.85
N ASP A 511 -2.70 -26.55 -8.60
CA ASP A 511 -2.54 -27.94 -8.98
C ASP A 511 -1.11 -28.22 -9.51
N THR A 512 -0.74 -29.50 -9.45
CA THR A 512 0.47 -30.16 -9.98
C THR A 512 1.77 -30.05 -9.17
N PHE A 513 2.03 -31.07 -8.35
CA PHE A 513 3.19 -31.97 -8.54
C PHE A 513 2.94 -33.30 -7.79
N TRP A 514 2.11 -34.14 -8.41
CA TRP A 514 2.27 -35.59 -8.31
C TRP A 514 3.25 -35.98 -9.41
N THR A 515 4.50 -36.23 -9.06
CA THR A 515 5.33 -37.22 -9.77
C THR A 515 6.33 -37.79 -8.78
N SER A 516 6.14 -39.06 -8.45
CA SER A 516 7.19 -39.91 -7.89
C SER A 516 8.45 -39.85 -8.77
N PRO A 517 9.64 -39.97 -8.18
CA PRO A 517 10.63 -40.95 -8.60
C PRO A 517 10.40 -42.15 -7.67
N GLY A 518 9.84 -43.27 -8.14
CA GLY A 518 10.56 -44.11 -9.09
C GLY A 518 11.72 -44.73 -8.32
N GLY A 519 11.48 -45.90 -7.74
CA GLY A 519 12.51 -46.66 -7.05
C GLY A 519 13.70 -46.95 -7.96
N ALA A 520 14.88 -46.96 -7.37
CA ALA A 520 16.02 -47.68 -7.87
C ALA A 520 16.48 -48.60 -6.73
N GLU A 521 15.96 -49.83 -6.74
CA GLU A 521 16.74 -50.99 -6.32
C GLU A 521 17.67 -51.36 -7.49
N MET A 522 18.91 -51.71 -7.12
CA MET A 522 20.08 -52.11 -7.93
C MET A 522 20.93 -51.00 -8.53
#